data_AF-A0AAW3MF49-F1
#
_entry.id   AF-A0AAW3MF49-F1
#
_cell.length_a   1.000
_cell.length_b   1.000
_cell.length_c   1.000
_cell.angle_alpha   90.00
_cell.angle_beta   90.00
_cell.angle_gamma   90.00
#
_symmetry.space_group_name_H-M   'P 1'
#
loop_
_entity.id
_entity.type
_entity.pdbx_description
1 polymer ?
#
loop_
_entity_poly.entity_id
_entity_poly.type
_entity_poly.pdbx_seq_one_letter_code
_entity_poly.pdbx_strand_id
1 'polypeptide(L)' 'MVTFIAGRIILEADKSLEQGQAKYRAYFVNTSLYLRYKPDVDAVLIQDGYGDCIVGPIEPTVPVE' A
#
# COMPACT_ATOMS: atom_id res chain seq x y z
N MET A 1 -4.59 -8.47 -12.06
CA MET A 1 -3.40 -7.85 -11.44
C MET A 1 -3.78 -6.92 -10.30
N VAL A 2 -4.74 -6.02 -10.52
CA VAL A 2 -5.35 -5.17 -9.46
C VAL A 2 -5.74 -5.99 -8.23
N THR A 3 -6.62 -6.99 -8.39
CA THR A 3 -7.07 -7.88 -7.31
C THR A 3 -5.94 -8.64 -6.63
N PHE A 4 -4.94 -9.08 -7.39
CA PHE A 4 -3.76 -9.75 -6.84
C PHE A 4 -2.95 -8.80 -5.95
N ILE A 5 -2.64 -7.59 -6.44
CA ILE A 5 -1.87 -6.60 -5.67
C ILE A 5 -2.65 -6.15 -4.43
N ALA A 6 -3.93 -5.80 -4.58
CA ALA A 6 -4.80 -5.43 -3.47
C ALA A 6 -4.87 -6.55 -2.42
N GLY A 7 -5.10 -7.80 -2.84
CA GLY A 7 -5.13 -8.95 -1.95
C GLY A 7 -3.81 -9.16 -1.19
N ARG A 8 -2.66 -8.89 -1.82
CA ARG A 8 -1.35 -8.95 -1.14
C ARG A 8 -1.18 -7.85 -0.11
N ILE A 9 -1.74 -6.66 -0.33
CA ILE A 9 -1.68 -5.55 0.62
C ILE A 9 -2.62 -5.82 1.79
N ILE A 10 -3.86 -6.24 1.51
CA ILE A 10 -4.87 -6.62 2.52
C ILE A 10 -4.34 -7.71 3.46
N LEU A 11 -3.75 -8.77 2.90
CA LEU A 11 -3.22 -9.88 3.71
C LEU A 11 -2.09 -9.47 4.65
N GLU A 12 -1.30 -8.45 4.29
CA GLU A 12 -0.26 -7.91 5.17
C GLU A 12 -0.83 -6.88 6.16
N ALA A 13 -1.82 -6.10 5.72
CA ALA A 13 -2.54 -5.14 6.56
C ALA A 13 -3.32 -5.82 7.70
N ASP A 14 -3.85 -7.03 7.45
CA ASP A 14 -4.51 -7.87 8.45
C ASP A 14 -3.56 -8.26 9.59
N LYS A 15 -2.25 -8.34 9.31
CA LYS A 15 -1.23 -8.59 10.34
C LYS A 15 -0.86 -7.31 11.11
N SER A 16 -0.65 -6.21 10.40
CA SER A 16 -0.46 -4.87 10.95
C SER A 16 -0.57 -3.83 9.84
N LEU A 17 -1.12 -2.66 10.17
CA LEU A 17 -1.21 -1.52 9.26
C LEU A 17 0.16 -1.17 8.63
N GLU A 18 1.23 -1.18 9.42
CA GLU A 18 2.58 -0.87 8.96
C GLU A 18 3.05 -1.84 7.86
N GLN A 19 2.66 -3.11 7.95
CA GLN A 19 3.01 -4.12 6.94
C GLN A 19 2.20 -3.92 5.65
N GLY A 20 0.92 -3.57 5.76
CA GLY A 20 0.09 -3.18 4.61
C GLY A 20 0.68 -1.97 3.88
N GLN A 21 1.04 -0.93 4.62
CA GLN A 21 1.69 0.29 4.10
C GLN A 21 3.05 -0.01 3.45
N ALA A 22 3.89 -0.83 4.09
CA ALA A 22 5.17 -1.24 3.52
C ALA A 22 4.99 -2.01 2.20
N LYS A 23 3.97 -2.89 2.13
CA LYS A 23 3.64 -3.62 0.90
C LYS A 23 3.14 -2.69 -0.20
N TYR A 24 2.28 -1.73 0.14
CA TYR A 24 1.80 -0.71 -0.79
C TYR A 24 2.97 0.09 -1.40
N ARG A 25 3.92 0.54 -0.56
CA ARG A 25 5.14 1.24 -1.01
C ARG A 25 5.99 0.38 -1.94
N ALA A 26 6.13 -0.91 -1.65
CA ALA A 26 6.90 -1.82 -2.50
C ALA A 26 6.33 -1.91 -3.93
N TYR A 27 5.01 -1.78 -4.11
CA TYR A 27 4.36 -1.86 -5.42
C TYR A 27 4.28 -0.53 -6.16
N PHE A 28 4.11 0.60 -5.45
CA PHE A 28 3.77 1.88 -6.08
C PHE A 28 4.76 3.01 -5.84
N VAL A 29 5.68 2.86 -4.89
CA VAL A 29 6.72 3.86 -4.59
C VAL A 29 8.08 3.36 -5.06
N ASN A 30 8.46 2.14 -4.67
CA ASN A 30 9.79 1.59 -4.94
C ASN A 30 9.93 1.02 -6.36
N THR A 31 8.82 0.87 -7.09
CA THR A 31 8.81 0.37 -8.47
C THR A 31 7.79 1.11 -9.32
N SER A 32 8.13 1.33 -10.58
CA SER A 32 7.22 1.95 -11.55
C SER A 32 6.38 0.93 -12.33
N LEU A 33 6.70 -0.37 -12.20
CA LEU A 33 6.11 -1.44 -13.01
C LEU A 33 4.60 -1.57 -12.86
N TYR A 34 4.08 -1.24 -11.67
CA TYR A 34 2.67 -1.42 -11.33
C TYR A 34 1.88 -0.11 -11.23
N LEU A 35 2.50 1.04 -11.53
CA LEU A 35 1.86 2.35 -11.41
C LEU A 35 0.55 2.46 -12.18
N ARG A 36 0.45 1.82 -13.35
CA ARG A 36 -0.79 1.80 -14.14
C ARG A 36 -1.99 1.17 -13.42
N TYR A 37 -1.75 0.34 -12.39
CA TYR A 37 -2.80 -0.33 -11.62
C TYR A 37 -3.10 0.39 -10.31
N LYS A 38 -2.32 1.41 -9.94
CA LYS A 38 -2.48 2.16 -8.71
C LYS A 38 -3.90 2.69 -8.51
N PRO A 39 -4.54 3.40 -9.46
CA PRO A 39 -5.88 3.96 -9.22
C PRO A 39 -6.93 2.88 -8.92
N ASP A 40 -6.88 1.76 -9.63
CA ASP A 40 -7.81 0.64 -9.40
C ASP A 40 -7.52 -0.09 -8.07
N VAL A 41 -6.25 -0.23 -7.68
CA VAL A 41 -5.88 -0.85 -6.40
C VAL A 41 -6.30 0.03 -5.23
N ASP A 42 -6.08 1.34 -5.33
CA ASP A 42 -6.53 2.32 -4.33
C ASP A 42 -8.04 2.23 -4.13
N ALA A 43 -8.81 2.16 -5.23
CA ALA A 43 -10.27 2.01 -5.17
C ALA A 43 -10.69 0.73 -4.44
N VAL A 44 -10.04 -0.41 -4.71
CA VAL A 44 -10.32 -1.67 -4.01
C VAL A 44 -9.97 -1.57 -2.52
N LEU A 45 -8.81 -1.01 -2.17
CA LEU A 45 -8.41 -0.85 -0.78
C LEU A 45 -9.38 0.06 -0.01
N ILE A 46 -9.85 1.15 -0.62
CA ILE A 46 -10.86 2.04 -0.01
C ILE A 46 -12.19 1.30 0.17
N GLN A 47 -12.64 0.58 -0.85
CA GLN A 47 -13.91 -0.16 -0.80
C GLN A 47 -13.91 -1.24 0.29
N ASP A 48 -12.79 -1.94 0.47
CA ASP A 48 -12.63 -3.00 1.49
C ASP A 48 -12.23 -2.47 2.87
N GLY A 49 -12.10 -1.15 3.06
CA GLY A 49 -11.79 -0.53 4.36
C GLY A 49 -10.30 -0.48 4.73
N TYR A 50 -9.40 -0.76 3.79
CA TYR A 50 -7.94 -0.71 3.92
C TYR A 50 -7.32 0.59 3.38
N GLY A 51 -8.10 1.69 3.34
CA GLY A 51 -7.63 3.00 2.84
C GLY A 51 -6.38 3.53 3.55
N ASP A 52 -6.22 3.22 4.84
CA ASP A 52 -5.02 3.58 5.64
C ASP A 52 -3.70 2.95 5.12
N CYS A 53 -3.78 1.93 4.26
CA CYS A 53 -2.60 1.34 3.62
C CYS A 53 -2.04 2.19 2.47
N ILE A 54 -2.81 3.14 1.94
CA ILE A 54 -2.44 3.99 0.81
C ILE A 54 -1.50 5.08 1.31
N VAL A 55 -0.21 4.90 1.10
CA VAL A 55 0.83 5.82 1.61
C VAL A 55 1.83 6.25 0.55
N GLY A 56 2.37 7.46 0.72
CA GLY A 56 3.51 7.95 -0.05
C GLY A 56 4.83 7.26 0.33
N PRO A 57 5.96 7.71 -0.25
CA PRO A 57 7.27 7.28 0.20
C PRO A 57 7.42 7.43 1.71
N ILE A 58 8.15 6.51 2.35
CA ILE A 58 8.60 6.74 3.72
C ILE A 58 9.49 7.98 3.69
N GLU A 59 8.97 9.12 4.11
CA GLU A 59 9.86 10.15 4.65
C GLU A 59 10.47 9.52 5.91
N PRO A 60 11.81 9.51 6.06
CA PRO A 60 12.42 9.01 7.28
C PRO A 60 11.82 9.84 8.42
N THR A 61 11.01 9.21 9.27
CA THR A 61 10.60 9.80 10.54
C THR A 61 11.89 10.01 11.30
N VAL A 62 12.41 11.24 11.25
CA VAL A 62 13.46 11.69 12.15
C VAL A 62 12.91 11.45 13.55
N PRO A 63 13.55 10.59 14.38
CA PRO A 63 13.18 10.54 15.77
C PRO A 63 13.41 11.94 16.33
N VAL A 64 12.34 12.58 16.79
CA VAL A 64 12.45 13.83 17.56
C VAL A 64 13.13 13.47 18.88
N GLU A 65 14.42 13.79 18.98
CA GLU A 65 15.18 13.78 20.24
C GLU A 65 14.70 14.89 21.18
#